data_AF-A0A2E7N0Q9-F1
#
_entry.id   AF-A0A2E7N0Q9-F1
#
_cell.length_a   1.000
_cell.length_b   1.000
_cell.length_c   1.000
_cell.angle_alpha   90.00
_cell.angle_beta   90.00
_cell.angle_gamma   90.00
#
_symmetry.space_group_name_H-M   'P 1'
#
loop_
_entity.id
_entity.type
_entity.pdbx_description
1 polymer ?
#
loop_
_entity_poly.entity_id
_entity_poly.type
_entity_poly.pdbx_seq_one_letter_code
_entity_poly.pdbx_strand_id
1 'polypeptide(L)' 'MQQSNLNIYQRLRDFNVPAPVLDEIFSNDEDLKTLTKSWQELKDQNLKDDQIAEAVAEIILKELGDDFIQSLENSSI' A
#
# COMPACT_ATOMS: atom_id res chain seq x y z
N MET A 1 -9.42 8.09 -9.85
CA MET A 1 -9.43 7.24 -8.62
C MET A 1 -10.71 7.46 -7.84
N GLN A 2 -11.24 6.42 -7.21
CA GLN A 2 -12.39 6.53 -6.29
C GLN A 2 -11.95 7.09 -4.92
N GLN A 3 -12.88 7.68 -4.16
CA GLN A 3 -12.57 8.28 -2.83
C GLN A 3 -11.96 7.26 -1.86
N SER A 4 -12.44 6.01 -1.89
CA SER A 4 -11.90 4.92 -1.07
C SER A 4 -10.45 4.57 -1.43
N ASN A 5 -10.09 4.63 -2.72
CA ASN A 5 -8.74 4.34 -3.19
C ASN A 5 -7.76 5.43 -2.74
N LEU A 6 -8.16 6.70 -2.81
CA LEU A 6 -7.33 7.81 -2.32
C LEU A 6 -7.03 7.67 -0.81
N ASN A 7 -8.01 7.22 -0.03
CA ASN A 7 -7.84 6.99 1.39
C ASN A 7 -6.81 5.86 1.66
N ILE A 8 -6.95 4.73 0.97
CA ILE A 8 -5.99 3.60 1.07
C ILE A 8 -4.58 4.06 0.68
N TYR A 9 -4.45 4.77 -0.45
CA TYR A 9 -3.17 5.30 -0.92
C TYR A 9 -2.49 6.16 0.14
N GLN A 10 -3.22 7.12 0.72
CA GLN A 10 -2.70 8.03 1.74
C GLN A 10 -2.25 7.26 2.98
N ARG A 11 -3.05 6.31 3.46
CA ARG A 11 -2.69 5.52 4.64
C ARG A 11 -1.45 4.67 4.39
N LEU A 12 -1.35 3.96 3.26
CA LEU A 12 -0.17 3.15 2.96
C LEU A 12 1.09 4.02 2.85
N ARG A 13 0.96 5.25 2.32
CA ARG A 13 2.04 6.23 2.32
C ARG A 13 2.44 6.66 3.73
N ASP A 14 1.47 6.88 4.62
CA ASP A 14 1.71 7.21 6.03
C ASP A 14 2.43 6.07 6.78
N PHE A 15 2.29 4.82 6.31
CA PHE A 15 3.03 3.64 6.77
C PHE A 15 4.30 3.34 5.94
N ASN A 16 4.91 4.38 5.37
CA ASN A 16 6.21 4.34 4.68
C ASN A 16 6.28 3.52 3.39
N VAL A 17 5.14 3.15 2.77
CA VAL A 17 5.19 2.58 1.43
C VAL A 17 5.62 3.66 0.43
N PRO A 18 6.69 3.46 -0.35
CA PRO A 18 7.19 4.47 -1.29
C PRO A 18 6.14 4.84 -2.35
N ALA A 19 6.06 6.13 -2.67
CA ALA A 19 5.12 6.62 -3.69
C ALA A 19 5.24 5.91 -5.05
N PRO A 20 6.45 5.61 -5.59
CA PRO A 20 6.56 4.86 -6.85
C PRO A 20 5.90 3.48 -6.82
N VAL A 21 5.97 2.79 -5.68
CA VAL A 21 5.34 1.47 -5.48
C VAL A 21 3.82 1.62 -5.46
N LEU A 22 3.33 2.61 -4.72
CA LEU A 22 1.90 2.90 -4.70
C LEU A 22 1.37 3.30 -6.07
N ASP A 23 2.11 4.11 -6.82
CA ASP A 23 1.73 4.53 -8.16
C ASP A 23 1.66 3.32 -9.11
N GLU A 24 2.59 2.37 -9.01
CA GLU A 24 2.56 1.11 -9.76
C GLU A 24 1.29 0.30 -9.43
N ILE A 25 1.07 -0.01 -8.14
CA ILE A 25 -0.10 -0.78 -7.67
C ILE A 25 -1.42 -0.13 -8.10
N PHE A 26 -1.53 1.20 -7.96
CA PHE A 26 -2.78 1.92 -8.25
C PHE A 26 -2.97 2.21 -9.74
N SER A 27 -1.94 2.03 -10.57
CA SER A 27 -2.03 2.11 -12.03
C SER A 27 -2.35 0.76 -12.69
N ASN A 28 -2.19 -0.35 -11.97
CA ASN A 28 -2.55 -1.68 -12.41
C ASN A 28 -3.93 -2.10 -11.86
N ASP A 29 -4.89 -2.32 -12.75
CA ASP A 29 -6.25 -2.70 -12.38
C ASP A 29 -6.34 -4.02 -11.60
N GLU A 30 -5.47 -4.99 -11.89
CA GLU A 30 -5.45 -6.29 -11.20
C GLU A 30 -4.91 -6.17 -9.77
N ASP A 31 -3.81 -5.43 -9.60
CA ASP A 31 -3.19 -5.20 -8.29
C ASP A 31 -4.10 -4.35 -7.41
N LEU A 32 -4.67 -3.27 -7.97
CA LEU A 32 -5.63 -2.43 -7.28
C LEU A 32 -6.88 -3.21 -6.84
N LYS A 33 -7.39 -4.10 -7.69
CA LYS A 33 -8.54 -4.96 -7.35
C LYS A 33 -8.18 -5.94 -6.23
N THR A 34 -6.98 -6.51 -6.27
CA THR A 34 -6.50 -7.42 -5.22
C THR A 34 -6.35 -6.69 -3.89
N LEU A 35 -5.70 -5.52 -3.88
CA LEU A 35 -5.53 -4.67 -2.70
C LEU A 35 -6.88 -4.28 -2.09
N THR A 36 -7.79 -3.74 -2.91
CA THR A 36 -9.10 -3.27 -2.43
C THR A 36 -10.00 -4.40 -1.93
N LYS A 37 -9.91 -5.58 -2.53
CA LYS A 37 -10.59 -6.79 -2.05
C LYS A 37 -10.07 -7.21 -0.67
N SER A 38 -8.76 -7.38 -0.53
CA SER A 38 -8.13 -7.76 0.74
C SER A 38 -8.42 -6.73 1.84
N TRP A 39 -8.40 -5.44 1.51
CA TRP A 39 -8.77 -4.37 2.44
C TRP A 39 -10.21 -4.51 2.94
N GLN A 40 -11.15 -4.77 2.04
CA GLN A 40 -12.56 -4.95 2.41
C GLN A 40 -12.77 -6.19 3.28
N GLU A 41 -12.12 -7.31 2.96
CA GLU A 41 -12.20 -8.54 3.76
C GLU A 41 -11.66 -8.35 5.20
N LEU A 42 -10.64 -7.52 5.38
CA LEU A 42 -10.12 -7.17 6.70
C LEU A 42 -11.06 -6.20 7.43
N LYS A 43 -11.67 -5.26 6.71
CA LYS A 43 -12.67 -4.33 7.28
C LYS A 43 -13.91 -5.07 7.76
N ASP A 44 -14.34 -6.11 7.04
CA ASP A 44 -15.45 -6.98 7.41
C ASP A 44 -15.15 -7.81 8.68
N GLN A 45 -13.87 -7.96 9.04
CA GLN A 45 -13.42 -8.53 10.31
C GLN A 45 -13.35 -7.50 11.45
N ASN A 46 -13.95 -6.31 11.25
CA ASN A 46 -14.03 -5.22 12.21
C ASN A 46 -12.66 -4.60 12.57
N LEU A 47 -11.66 -4.76 11.70
CA LEU A 47 -10.38 -4.06 11.79
C LEU A 47 -10.54 -2.60 11.37
N LYS A 48 -9.86 -1.70 12.08
CA LYS A 48 -9.83 -0.27 11.73
C LYS A 48 -8.91 -0.04 10.54
N ASP A 49 -9.22 0.96 9.73
CA ASP A 49 -8.44 1.30 8.53
C ASP A 49 -6.93 1.45 8.81
N ASP A 50 -6.52 2.00 9.96
CA ASP A 50 -5.09 2.13 10.32
C ASP A 50 -4.42 0.78 10.60
N GLN A 51 -5.14 -0.14 11.24
CA GLN A 51 -4.62 -1.50 11.51
C GLN A 51 -4.48 -2.30 10.22
N ILE A 52 -5.41 -2.08 9.28
CA ILE A 52 -5.35 -2.68 7.95
C ILE A 52 -4.17 -2.09 7.17
N ALA A 53 -4.01 -0.76 7.21
CA ALA A 53 -2.92 -0.07 6.53
C ALA A 53 -1.54 -0.54 7.00
N GLU A 54 -1.34 -0.64 8.31
CA GLU A 54 -0.10 -1.13 8.92
C GLU A 54 0.22 -2.55 8.43
N ALA A 55 -0.74 -3.48 8.53
CA ALA A 55 -0.54 -4.87 8.13
C ALA A 55 -0.28 -5.03 6.61
N VAL A 56 -0.99 -4.28 5.78
CA VAL A 56 -0.80 -4.32 4.33
C VAL A 56 0.54 -3.69 3.93
N ALA A 57 0.92 -2.58 4.56
CA ALA A 57 2.22 -1.94 4.32
C ALA A 57 3.37 -2.86 4.69
N GLU A 58 3.30 -3.56 5.83
CA GLU A 58 4.29 -4.57 6.22
C GLU A 58 4.47 -5.67 5.16
N ILE A 59 3.37 -6.17 4.59
CA ILE A 59 3.42 -7.19 3.54
C ILE A 59 4.09 -6.63 2.28
N ILE A 60 3.67 -5.46 1.81
CA ILE A 60 4.26 -4.82 0.62
C ILE A 60 5.76 -4.60 0.81
N LEU A 61 6.16 -3.99 1.93
CA LEU A 61 7.57 -3.69 2.21
C LEU A 61 8.41 -4.97 2.32
N LYS A 62 7.86 -6.02 2.93
CA LYS A 62 8.52 -7.33 3.02
C LYS A 62 8.70 -7.98 1.65
N GLU A 63 7.75 -7.83 0.74
CA GLU A 63 7.83 -8.37 -0.62
C GLU A 63 8.84 -7.62 -1.50
N LEU A 64 8.95 -6.30 -1.32
CA LEU A 64 9.94 -5.47 -2.01
C LEU A 64 11.38 -5.76 -1.55
N GLY A 65 11.55 -6.02 -0.24
CA GLY A 65 12.85 -6.25 0.38
C GLY A 65 13.66 -4.96 0.63
N ASP A 66 14.57 -5.04 1.61
CA ASP A 66 15.31 -3.88 2.12
C ASP A 66 16.22 -3.22 1.06
N ASP A 67 16.84 -4.01 0.19
CA ASP A 67 17.74 -3.53 -0.86
C ASP A 67 17.02 -2.63 -1.87
N PHE A 68 15.78 -3.00 -2.24
CA PHE A 68 14.97 -2.21 -3.17
C PHE A 68 14.53 -0.90 -2.52
N ILE A 69 14.09 -0.94 -1.26
CA ILE A 69 13.67 0.24 -0.51
C ILE A 69 14.83 1.24 -0.40
N GLN A 70 16.04 0.77 -0.03
CA GLN A 70 17.23 1.61 0.02
C GLN A 70 17.60 2.22 -1.35
N SER A 71 17.38 1.49 -2.45
CA SER A 71 17.65 2.01 -3.78
C SER A 71 16.72 3.18 -4.16
N LEU A 72 15.47 3.17 -3.69
CA LEU A 72 14.50 4.25 -3.93
C LEU A 72 14.87 5.52 -3.15
N GLU A 73 15.31 5.36 -1.90
CA GLU A 73 15.74 6.49 -1.05
C GLU A 73 16.98 7.18 -1.63
N ASN A 74 17.96 6.39 -2.07
CA ASN A 74 19.20 6.91 -2.66
C ASN A 74 19.02 7.53 -4.06
N SER A 75 17.94 7.18 -4.76
CA SER A 75 17.62 7.72 -6.09
C SER A 75 16.97 9.13 -6.04
N SER A 76 16.66 9.64 -4.85
CA SER A 76 16.03 10.96 -4.66
C SER A 76 17.05 12.11 -4.45
N ILE A 77 18.32 11.92 -4.84
CA ILE A 77 19.42 12.90 -4.74
C ILE A 77 19.75 13.50 -6.11
#